data_AF-A0A9X2F7X4-F1
#
_entry.id   AF-A0A9X2F7X4-F1
#
_cell.length_a   1.000
_cell.length_b   1.000
_cell.length_c   1.000
_cell.angle_alpha   90.00
_cell.angle_beta   90.00
_cell.angle_gamma   90.00
#
_symmetry.space_group_name_H-M   'P 1'
#
loop_
_entity.id
_entity.type
_entity.pdbx_description
1 polymer ?
#
loop_
_entity_poly.entity_id
_entity_poly.type
_entity_poly.pdbx_seq_one_letter_code
_entity_poly.pdbx_strand_id
1 'polypeptide(L)'
;MFRNLAFAALVLALLAYLLASVANLAIVATLLPLGMVLLAEQRLSLGKLARQEGLNPTTVWRWSTRGVRGVKLETMNIGARRFTTQEAYERFVERSTAVANGTPIPQRTAKQKESAIDRAEAELEKELAS
;
A
#
# COMPACT_ATOMS: atom_id res chain seq x y z
N MET A 1 47.35 -43.75 8.21
CA MET A 1 47.48 -42.43 7.55
C MET A 1 46.13 -41.88 7.03
N PHE A 2 45.32 -42.68 6.32
CA PHE A 2 44.02 -42.25 5.74
C PHE A 2 42.94 -41.78 6.76
N ARG A 3 42.89 -42.33 7.99
CA ARG A 3 41.90 -41.94 9.02
C ARG A 3 42.03 -40.49 9.49
N ASN A 4 43.25 -39.95 9.53
CA ASN A 4 43.50 -38.56 9.96
C ASN A 4 43.08 -37.56 8.89
N LEU A 5 43.19 -37.95 7.61
CA LEU A 5 42.77 -37.12 6.48
C LEU A 5 41.24 -36.99 6.43
N ALA A 6 40.53 -38.10 6.64
CA ALA A 6 39.06 -38.10 6.68
C ALA A 6 38.50 -37.28 7.86
N PHE A 7 39.15 -37.38 9.03
CA PHE A 7 38.78 -36.58 10.20
C PHE A 7 39.00 -35.07 9.97
N ALA A 8 40.15 -34.68 9.42
CA ALA A 8 40.44 -33.29 9.08
C ALA A 8 39.44 -32.71 8.06
N ALA A 9 39.07 -33.49 7.04
CA ALA A 9 38.07 -33.10 6.05
C ALA A 9 36.68 -32.88 6.67
N LEU A 10 36.27 -33.73 7.61
CA LEU A 10 35.00 -33.60 8.33
C LEU A 10 34.96 -32.34 9.21
N VAL A 11 36.05 -32.07 9.93
CA VAL A 11 36.17 -30.84 10.75
C VAL A 11 36.11 -29.59 9.87
N LEU A 12 36.81 -29.57 8.74
CA LEU A 12 36.77 -28.44 7.80
C LEU A 12 35.38 -28.25 7.17
N ALA A 13 34.70 -29.33 6.80
CA ALA A 13 33.34 -29.26 6.28
C ALA A 13 32.35 -28.73 7.34
N LEU A 14 32.49 -29.16 8.59
CA LEU A 14 31.66 -28.70 9.70
C LEU A 14 31.92 -27.23 10.02
N LEU A 15 33.17 -26.79 10.03
CA LEU A 15 33.53 -25.38 10.21
C LEU A 15 33.00 -24.50 9.08
N ALA A 16 33.12 -24.95 7.82
CA ALA A 16 32.58 -24.23 6.66
C ALA A 16 31.05 -24.13 6.72
N TYR A 17 30.36 -25.20 7.12
CA TYR A 17 28.91 -25.20 7.32
C TYR A 17 28.49 -24.24 8.43
N LEU A 18 29.21 -24.23 9.55
CA LEU A 18 28.94 -23.36 10.70
C LEU A 18 29.15 -21.88 10.33
N LEU A 19 30.22 -21.58 9.57
CA LEU A 19 30.47 -20.25 8.99
C LEU A 19 29.36 -19.81 8.03
N ALA A 20 28.94 -20.68 7.11
CA ALA A 20 27.85 -20.38 6.17
C ALA A 20 26.51 -20.15 6.88
N SER A 21 26.22 -20.91 7.93
CA SER A 21 25.02 -20.77 8.76
C SER A 21 24.98 -19.43 9.49
N VAL A 22 26.09 -19.01 10.11
CA VAL A 22 26.20 -17.70 10.78
C VAL A 22 26.06 -16.56 9.78
N ALA A 23 26.64 -16.68 8.59
CA ALA A 23 26.49 -15.69 7.53
C ALA A 23 25.02 -15.55 7.08
N ASN A 24 24.31 -16.67 6.88
CA ASN A 24 22.90 -16.65 6.52
C ASN A 24 22.02 -16.05 7.63
N LEU A 25 22.30 -16.36 8.89
CA LEU A 25 21.61 -15.78 10.04
C LEU A 25 21.83 -14.26 10.11
N ALA A 26 23.04 -13.77 9.83
CA ALA A 26 23.34 -12.34 9.78
C ALA A 26 22.64 -11.64 8.62
N ILE A 27 22.54 -12.28 7.45
CA ILE A 27 21.78 -11.77 6.30
C ILE A 27 20.29 -11.66 6.65
N VAL A 28 19.70 -12.69 7.27
CA VAL A 28 18.29 -12.67 7.68
C VAL A 28 18.05 -11.61 8.78
N ALA A 29 18.94 -11.49 9.76
CA ALA A 29 18.84 -10.52 10.85
C ALA A 29 18.97 -9.06 10.39
N THR A 30 19.68 -8.81 9.29
CA THR A 30 19.83 -7.46 8.69
C THR A 30 18.69 -7.12 7.73
N LEU A 31 18.12 -8.11 7.03
CA LEU A 31 17.03 -7.91 6.07
C LEU A 31 15.63 -7.89 6.71
N LEU A 32 15.40 -8.65 7.79
CA LEU A 32 14.13 -8.66 8.53
C LEU A 32 13.64 -7.27 8.98
N PRO A 33 14.47 -6.42 9.64
CA PRO A 33 14.02 -5.09 10.04
C PRO A 33 13.74 -4.18 8.85
N LEU A 34 14.39 -4.39 7.69
CA LEU A 34 14.14 -3.63 6.47
C LEU A 34 12.77 -3.98 5.85
N GLY A 35 12.39 -5.27 5.87
CA GLY A 35 11.09 -5.73 5.39
C GLY A 35 9.93 -5.35 6.32
N MET A 36 10.15 -5.32 7.63
CA MET A 36 9.09 -5.00 8.61
C MET A 36 8.70 -3.52 8.62
N VAL A 37 9.64 -2.62 8.29
CA VAL A 37 9.36 -1.19 8.08
C VAL A 37 8.63 -0.94 6.76
N LEU A 38 8.81 -1.80 5.76
CA LEU A 38 8.17 -1.68 4.44
C LEU A 38 6.66 -1.97 4.45
N LEU A 39 6.16 -2.68 5.47
CA LEU A 39 4.76 -3.11 5.58
C LEU A 39 3.93 -2.28 6.57
N ALA A 40 4.56 -1.33 7.28
CA ALA A 40 3.86 -0.45 8.20
C ALA A 40 3.29 0.74 7.42
N GLU A 41 2.05 0.60 6.93
CA GLU A 41 1.35 1.67 6.23
C GLU A 41 1.41 2.97 7.06
N GLN A 42 2.20 3.94 6.62
CA GLN A 42 2.54 5.08 7.47
C GLN A 42 1.35 6.03 7.52
N ARG A 43 0.62 6.02 8.64
CA ARG A 43 -0.52 6.92 8.83
C ARG A 43 -0.08 8.39 8.90
N LEU A 44 -0.72 9.23 8.09
CA LEU A 44 -0.54 10.67 8.02
C LEU A 44 -1.85 11.39 8.29
N SER A 45 -1.83 12.43 9.14
CA SER A 45 -2.95 13.37 9.19
C SER A 45 -2.94 14.27 7.95
N LEU A 46 -4.09 14.77 7.51
CA LEU A 46 -4.15 15.66 6.34
C LEU A 46 -3.32 16.94 6.52
N GLY A 47 -3.24 17.45 7.75
CA GLY A 47 -2.39 18.61 8.07
C GLY A 47 -0.89 18.29 8.02
N LYS A 48 -0.49 17.06 8.39
CA LYS A 48 0.91 16.62 8.25
C LYS A 48 1.28 16.49 6.77
N LEU A 49 0.42 15.86 5.96
CA LEU A 49 0.62 15.75 4.52
C LEU A 49 0.74 17.13 3.86
N ALA A 50 -0.15 18.07 4.22
CA ALA A 50 -0.09 19.43 3.69
C ALA A 50 1.26 20.12 3.98
N ARG A 51 1.78 19.98 5.21
CA ARG A 51 3.09 20.55 5.57
C ARG A 51 4.25 19.90 4.84
N GLN A 52 4.23 18.57 4.71
CA GLN A 52 5.28 17.80 4.04
C GLN A 52 5.43 18.21 2.57
N GLU A 53 4.31 18.43 1.89
CA GLU A 53 4.27 18.76 0.46
C GLU A 53 4.26 20.28 0.18
N GLY A 54 4.36 21.11 1.23
CA GLY A 54 4.30 22.57 1.08
C GLY A 54 2.96 23.10 0.57
N LEU A 55 1.86 22.38 0.81
CA LEU A 55 0.52 22.69 0.33
C LEU A 55 -0.34 23.38 1.39
N ASN A 56 -1.36 24.12 0.94
CA ASN A 56 -2.39 24.62 1.84
C ASN A 56 -3.24 23.45 2.37
N PRO A 57 -3.52 23.36 3.69
CA PRO A 57 -4.37 22.30 4.26
C PRO A 57 -5.75 22.18 3.60
N THR A 58 -6.33 23.28 3.12
CA THR A 58 -7.60 23.29 2.40
C THR A 58 -7.53 22.53 1.07
N THR A 59 -6.38 22.53 0.40
CA THR A 59 -6.15 21.77 -0.83
C THR A 59 -6.24 20.27 -0.56
N VAL A 60 -5.54 19.80 0.48
CA VAL A 60 -5.56 18.39 0.89
C VAL A 60 -6.96 17.99 1.39
N TRP A 61 -7.63 18.86 2.14
CA TRP A 61 -9.02 18.64 2.54
C TRP A 61 -9.94 18.47 1.33
N ARG A 62 -9.83 19.35 0.33
CA ARG A 62 -10.61 19.27 -0.92
C ARG A 62 -10.33 17.96 -1.66
N TRP A 63 -9.09 17.50 -1.73
CA TRP A 63 -8.75 16.21 -2.33
C TRP A 63 -9.42 15.04 -1.59
N SER A 64 -9.51 15.11 -0.26
CA SER A 64 -10.19 14.09 0.55
C SER A 64 -11.72 14.11 0.42
N THR A 65 -12.33 15.26 0.16
CA THR A 65 -13.81 15.36 0.11
C THR A 65 -14.35 15.29 -1.30
N ARG A 66 -13.77 16.07 -2.22
CA ARG A 66 -14.23 16.25 -3.61
C ARG A 66 -13.31 15.62 -4.64
N GLY A 67 -12.01 15.49 -4.32
CA GLY A 67 -11.00 15.07 -5.28
C GLY A 67 -10.59 16.18 -6.26
N VAL A 68 -9.83 15.79 -7.27
CA VAL A 68 -9.36 16.63 -8.38
C VAL A 68 -9.31 15.78 -9.65
N ARG A 69 -9.83 16.31 -10.76
CA ARG A 69 -9.88 15.60 -12.06
C ARG A 69 -10.49 14.19 -11.96
N GLY A 70 -11.51 14.02 -11.12
CA GLY A 70 -12.16 12.72 -10.90
C GLY A 70 -11.41 11.75 -10.00
N VAL A 71 -10.21 12.09 -9.53
CA VAL A 71 -9.42 11.29 -8.58
C VAL A 71 -9.62 11.84 -7.18
N LYS A 72 -9.97 10.97 -6.22
CA LYS A 72 -10.18 11.33 -4.82
C LYS A 72 -9.08 10.72 -3.96
N LEU A 73 -8.58 11.47 -2.99
CA LEU A 73 -7.60 10.96 -2.04
C LEU A 73 -8.27 9.96 -1.11
N GLU A 74 -7.66 8.77 -0.98
CA GLU A 74 -8.12 7.70 -0.10
C GLU A 74 -7.87 8.11 1.36
N THR A 75 -8.89 8.03 2.21
CA THR A 75 -8.78 8.46 3.60
C THR A 75 -9.57 7.57 4.54
N MET A 76 -9.07 7.42 5.76
CA MET A 76 -9.74 6.77 6.88
C MET A 76 -10.16 7.80 7.92
N ASN A 77 -11.35 7.63 8.48
CA ASN A 77 -11.80 8.40 9.64
C ASN A 77 -11.49 7.60 10.91
N ILE A 78 -10.76 8.21 11.85
CA ILE A 78 -10.47 7.62 13.15
C ILE A 78 -10.92 8.64 14.20
N GLY A 79 -12.05 8.35 14.83
CA GLY A 79 -12.80 9.34 15.60
C GLY A 79 -13.27 10.52 14.72
N ALA A 80 -13.17 11.74 15.23
CA ALA A 80 -13.53 12.98 14.52
C ALA A 80 -12.43 13.53 13.59
N ARG A 81 -11.37 12.75 13.32
CA ARG A 81 -10.22 13.18 12.51
C ARG A 81 -10.02 12.28 11.31
N ARG A 82 -9.60 12.89 10.20
CA ARG A 82 -9.31 12.21 8.93
C ARG A 82 -7.81 12.00 8.76
N PHE A 83 -7.46 10.79 8.36
CA PHE A 83 -6.10 10.36 8.08
C PHE A 83 -6.02 9.78 6.67
N THR A 84 -4.83 9.80 6.11
CA THR A 84 -4.43 9.12 4.87
C THR A 84 -3.19 8.31 5.18
N THR A 85 -2.70 7.57 4.19
CA THR A 85 -1.39 6.94 4.23
C THR A 85 -0.49 7.53 3.16
N GLN A 86 0.82 7.29 3.27
CA GLN A 86 1.79 7.78 2.29
C GLN A 86 1.55 7.10 0.92
N GLU A 87 1.26 5.81 0.95
CA GLU A 87 0.97 4.97 -0.21
C GLU A 87 -0.34 5.41 -0.91
N ALA A 88 -1.35 5.77 -0.12
CA ALA A 88 -2.59 6.34 -0.63
C ALA A 88 -2.36 7.68 -1.35
N TYR A 89 -1.45 8.51 -0.83
CA TYR A 89 -1.07 9.77 -1.45
C TYR A 89 -0.32 9.54 -2.77
N GLU A 90 0.63 8.62 -2.81
CA GLU A 90 1.36 8.26 -4.03
C GLU A 90 0.43 7.76 -5.13
N ARG A 91 -0.48 6.83 -4.80
CA ARG A 91 -1.52 6.37 -5.75
C ARG A 91 -2.38 7.52 -6.25
N PHE A 92 -2.72 8.47 -5.38
CA PHE A 92 -3.50 9.64 -5.74
C PHE A 92 -2.74 10.56 -6.72
N VAL A 93 -1.46 10.82 -6.46
CA VAL A 93 -0.59 11.64 -7.33
C VAL A 93 -0.44 10.98 -8.69
N GLU A 94 -0.13 9.67 -8.72
CA GLU A 94 0.00 8.91 -9.97
C GLU A 94 -1.27 9.00 -10.81
N ARG A 95 -2.42 8.65 -10.23
CA ARG A 95 -3.72 8.70 -10.95
C ARG A 95 -4.08 10.10 -11.40
N SER A 96 -3.92 11.11 -10.54
CA SER A 96 -4.28 12.49 -10.88
C SER A 96 -3.36 13.11 -11.93
N THR A 97 -2.09 12.70 -11.95
CA THR A 97 -1.11 13.08 -12.98
C THR A 97 -1.38 12.37 -14.30
N ALA A 98 -1.71 11.08 -14.27
CA ALA A 98 -2.12 10.33 -15.46
C ALA A 98 -3.31 11.01 -16.16
N VAL A 99 -4.33 11.44 -15.40
CA VAL A 99 -5.46 12.21 -15.96
C VAL A 99 -5.03 13.55 -16.51
N ALA A 100 -4.15 14.27 -15.81
CA ALA A 100 -3.63 15.54 -16.29
C ALA A 100 -2.88 15.38 -17.63
N ASN A 101 -2.23 14.23 -17.83
CA ASN A 101 -1.52 13.86 -19.06
C ASN A 101 -2.43 13.24 -20.13
N GLY A 102 -3.75 13.25 -19.93
CA GLY A 102 -4.71 12.83 -20.95
C GLY A 102 -5.17 11.38 -20.86
N THR A 103 -4.78 10.61 -19.83
CA THR A 103 -5.34 9.29 -19.60
C THR A 103 -6.79 9.42 -19.13
N PRO A 104 -7.78 8.93 -19.90
CA PRO A 104 -9.18 9.08 -19.52
C PRO A 104 -9.50 8.14 -18.36
N ILE A 105 -9.96 8.70 -17.23
CA ILE A 105 -10.62 7.90 -16.20
C ILE A 105 -12.07 7.71 -16.61
N PRO A 106 -12.58 6.46 -16.64
CA PRO A 106 -13.99 6.21 -16.88
C PRO A 106 -14.83 6.87 -15.77
N GLN A 107 -15.44 8.00 -16.10
CA GLN A 107 -16.43 8.67 -15.25
C GLN A 107 -17.76 7.96 -15.48
N ARG A 108 -18.37 7.41 -14.41
CA ARG A 108 -19.74 6.90 -14.53
C ARG A 108 -20.67 8.05 -14.87
N THR A 109 -21.30 7.99 -16.03
CA THR A 109 -22.30 8.97 -16.45
C THR A 109 -23.52 8.90 -15.55
N ALA A 110 -24.34 9.97 -15.52
CA ALA A 110 -25.59 9.99 -14.77
C ALA A 110 -26.47 8.76 -15.10
N LYS A 111 -26.58 8.44 -16.40
CA LYS A 111 -27.30 7.27 -16.91
C LYS A 111 -26.74 5.94 -16.38
N GLN A 112 -25.41 5.80 -16.29
CA GLN A 112 -24.77 4.60 -15.75
C GLN A 112 -24.91 4.45 -14.22
N LYS A 113 -25.21 5.53 -13.52
CA LYS A 113 -25.56 5.50 -12.09
C LYS A 113 -27.02 5.10 -11.92
N GLU A 114 -27.92 5.73 -12.66
CA GLU A 114 -29.35 5.43 -12.67
C GLU A 114 -29.60 3.94 -12.98
N SER A 115 -29.03 3.42 -14.07
CA SER A 115 -29.18 2.00 -14.43
C SER A 115 -28.63 1.02 -13.38
N ALA A 116 -27.69 1.46 -12.55
CA ALA A 116 -27.13 0.63 -11.48
C ALA A 116 -28.01 0.65 -10.22
N ILE A 117 -28.70 1.76 -9.97
CA ILE A 117 -29.72 1.87 -8.92
C ILE A 117 -30.90 0.99 -9.30
N ASP A 118 -31.44 1.12 -10.51
CA ASP A 118 -32.59 0.34 -10.99
C ASP A 118 -32.32 -1.17 -10.90
N ARG A 119 -31.10 -1.60 -11.23
CA ARG A 119 -30.71 -3.01 -11.12
C ARG A 119 -30.68 -3.49 -9.67
N ALA A 120 -30.14 -2.68 -8.76
CA ALA A 120 -30.10 -3.02 -7.35
C ALA A 120 -31.52 -3.08 -6.74
N GLU A 121 -32.42 -2.19 -7.16
CA GLU A 121 -33.82 -2.21 -6.74
C GLU A 121 -34.56 -3.47 -7.24
N ALA A 122 -34.34 -3.85 -8.50
CA ALA A 122 -34.95 -5.05 -9.07
C ALA A 122 -34.42 -6.36 -8.45
N GLU A 123 -33.16 -6.39 -8.00
CA GLU A 123 -32.60 -7.52 -7.26
C GLU A 123 -33.23 -7.65 -5.87
N LEU A 124 -33.37 -6.52 -5.15
CA LEU A 124 -34.04 -6.50 -3.84
C LEU A 124 -35.50 -6.96 -3.93
N GLU A 125 -36.23 -6.53 -4.96
CA GLU A 125 -37.63 -6.93 -5.16
C GLU A 125 -37.77 -8.44 -5.42
N LYS A 126 -36.79 -9.05 -6.11
CA LYS A 126 -36.75 -10.52 -6.30
C LYS A 126 -36.49 -11.26 -5.00
N GLU A 127 -35.59 -10.77 -4.14
CA GLU A 127 -35.30 -11.39 -2.83
C GLU A 127 -36.49 -11.28 -1.87
N LEU A 128 -37.28 -10.21 -1.94
CA LEU A 128 -38.48 -10.03 -1.12
C LEU A 128 -39.68 -10.86 -1.62
N ALA A 129 -39.68 -11.23 -2.90
CA ALA A 129 -40.73 -12.04 -3.53
C ALA A 129 -40.44 -13.56 -3.48
N SER A 130 -39.25 -13.97 -3.02
CA SER A 130 -38.84 -15.36 -2.78
C SER A 130 -39.01 -15.78 -1.33
#